data_AF-A0A2D9RDF6-F1
#
_entry.id   AF-A0A2D9RDF6-F1
#
_cell.length_a   1.000
_cell.length_b   1.000
_cell.length_c   1.000
_cell.angle_alpha   90.00
_cell.angle_beta   90.00
_cell.angle_gamma   90.00
#
_symmetry.space_group_name_H-M   'P 1'
#
loop_
_entity.id
_entity.type
_entity.pdbx_description
1 polymer ?
#
loop_
_entity_poly.entity_id
_entity_poly.type
_entity_poly.pdbx_seq_one_letter_code
_entity_poly.pdbx_strand_id
1 'polypeptide(L)'
;MNGGALPLDFIGTVLSFAVTMSCLAMTLRLALTGEMKGVAGLQLGPDEGRLYIAHVMFYFVLFLLGLIATVLVSILTAPVIAMLVPDIGAVAEDQAAFQQLAEEFSRTPTGIALSILFLGLVSLPLLYMSARLVTFPAATLAEKRVRIFDTWAWTKGEVWRVIAAMIFTLAPLLVLTASGVFIASALTGITMFPLGGNSDAVTISPMSGFMYGIIVSLFDIPYNLALGGLSAFMYKGFKPSDD
;
A
#
# COMPACT_ATOMS: atom_id res chain seq x y z
N MET A 1 18.18 10.93 18.03
CA MET A 1 17.37 9.80 18.54
C MET A 1 16.84 10.18 19.92
N ASN A 2 15.62 10.70 20.01
CA ASN A 2 14.99 11.09 21.28
C ASN A 2 13.80 10.17 21.58
N GLY A 3 13.93 9.40 22.66
CA GLY A 3 12.91 9.04 23.65
C GLY A 3 11.50 8.59 23.21
N GLY A 4 11.22 7.28 23.37
CA GLY A 4 10.00 6.83 24.05
C GLY A 4 8.71 6.61 23.25
N ALA A 5 8.70 6.70 21.92
CA ALA A 5 7.46 6.57 21.11
C ALA A 5 7.12 5.13 20.65
N LEU A 6 8.08 4.20 20.72
CA LEU A 6 7.94 2.86 20.12
C LEU A 6 6.71 2.02 20.57
N PRO A 7 6.31 1.96 21.86
CA PRO A 7 5.18 1.10 22.23
C PRO A 7 3.82 1.70 21.83
N LEU A 8 3.65 3.02 21.89
CA LEU A 8 2.37 3.68 21.56
C LEU A 8 2.16 3.75 20.05
N ASP A 9 3.21 4.01 19.27
CA ASP A 9 3.13 4.02 17.80
C ASP A 9 2.84 2.61 17.25
N PHE A 10 3.45 1.59 17.86
CA PHE A 10 3.16 0.20 17.52
C PHE A 10 1.71 -0.16 17.85
N ILE A 11 1.23 0.16 19.05
CA ILE A 11 -0.17 -0.08 19.45
C ILE A 11 -1.13 0.66 18.51
N GLY A 12 -0.85 1.93 18.20
CA GLY A 12 -1.65 2.73 17.28
C GLY A 12 -1.72 2.11 15.88
N THR A 13 -0.60 1.62 15.37
CA THR A 13 -0.53 0.95 14.06
C THR A 13 -1.31 -0.36 14.05
N VAL A 14 -1.17 -1.18 15.09
CA VAL A 14 -1.90 -2.44 15.22
C VAL A 14 -3.41 -2.21 15.33
N LEU A 15 -3.84 -1.22 16.12
CA LEU A 15 -5.25 -0.85 16.27
C LEU A 15 -5.82 -0.29 14.97
N SER A 16 -5.10 0.62 14.30
CA SER A 16 -5.50 1.16 12.99
C SER A 16 -5.68 0.04 11.98
N PHE A 17 -4.73 -0.89 11.93
CA PHE A 17 -4.81 -2.03 11.02
C PHE A 17 -6.00 -2.95 11.34
N ALA A 18 -6.26 -3.25 12.61
CA ALA A 18 -7.43 -4.03 13.02
C ALA A 18 -8.76 -3.36 12.63
N VAL A 19 -8.86 -2.03 12.79
CA VAL A 19 -10.04 -1.26 12.37
C VAL A 19 -10.21 -1.31 10.86
N THR A 20 -9.14 -1.11 10.08
CA THR A 20 -9.19 -1.18 8.60
C THR A 20 -9.64 -2.56 8.13
N MET A 21 -9.13 -3.64 8.74
CA MET A 21 -9.57 -5.00 8.42
C MET A 21 -11.04 -5.24 8.78
N SER A 22 -11.53 -4.67 9.87
CA SER A 22 -12.94 -4.77 10.27
C SER A 22 -13.85 -4.04 9.27
N CYS A 23 -13.44 -2.86 8.82
CA CYS A 23 -14.13 -2.12 7.75
C CYS A 23 -14.11 -2.89 6.44
N LEU A 24 -12.97 -3.48 6.05
CA LEU A 24 -12.87 -4.31 4.85
C LEU A 24 -13.81 -5.53 4.95
N ALA A 25 -13.82 -6.23 6.08
CA ALA A 25 -14.73 -7.37 6.31
C ALA A 25 -16.20 -6.95 6.22
N MET A 26 -16.56 -5.79 6.74
CA MET A 26 -17.91 -5.22 6.61
C MET A 26 -18.26 -4.99 5.13
N THR A 27 -17.37 -4.36 4.36
CA THR A 27 -17.64 -4.08 2.93
C THR A 27 -17.79 -5.35 2.11
N LEU A 28 -16.96 -6.36 2.39
CA LEU A 28 -17.02 -7.66 1.74
C LEU A 28 -18.29 -8.42 2.12
N ARG A 29 -18.71 -8.39 3.39
CA ARG A 29 -20.00 -8.98 3.82
C ARG A 29 -21.16 -8.32 3.08
N LEU A 30 -21.20 -7.00 3.04
CA LEU A 30 -22.23 -6.26 2.30
C LEU A 30 -22.23 -6.63 0.81
N ALA A 31 -21.06 -6.73 0.17
CA ALA A 31 -20.95 -7.07 -1.25
C ALA A 31 -21.27 -8.55 -1.58
N LEU A 32 -20.99 -9.47 -0.65
CA LEU A 32 -21.18 -10.91 -0.85
C LEU A 32 -22.58 -11.37 -0.46
N THR A 33 -23.09 -10.97 0.71
CA THR A 33 -24.36 -11.47 1.25
C THR A 33 -25.47 -10.42 1.26
N GLY A 34 -25.16 -9.14 1.08
CA GLY A 34 -26.13 -8.05 1.23
C GLY A 34 -26.54 -7.77 2.68
N GLU A 35 -25.91 -8.44 3.65
CA GLU A 35 -26.27 -8.32 5.07
C GLU A 35 -25.28 -7.44 5.83
N MET A 36 -25.80 -6.52 6.65
CA MET A 36 -25.00 -5.82 7.68
C MET A 36 -25.24 -6.47 9.04
N LYS A 37 -24.28 -7.29 9.49
CA LYS A 37 -24.32 -7.93 10.82
C LYS A 37 -23.40 -7.17 11.79
N GLY A 38 -23.89 -6.83 12.99
CA GLY A 38 -23.17 -6.05 14.01
C GLY A 38 -23.60 -4.59 14.10
N VAL A 39 -22.98 -3.81 14.99
CA VAL A 39 -23.25 -2.36 15.11
C VAL A 39 -22.68 -1.67 13.88
N ALA A 40 -23.55 -1.09 13.05
CA ALA A 40 -23.20 -0.53 11.74
C ALA A 40 -22.43 -1.51 10.82
N GLY A 41 -22.56 -2.84 11.02
CA GLY A 41 -21.84 -3.86 10.25
C GLY A 41 -20.44 -4.25 10.76
N LEU A 42 -19.91 -3.55 11.77
CA LEU A 42 -18.61 -3.85 12.38
C LEU A 42 -18.72 -5.02 13.36
N GLN A 43 -17.81 -5.98 13.23
CA GLN A 43 -17.68 -7.12 14.14
C GLN A 43 -16.19 -7.36 14.40
N LEU A 44 -15.84 -7.75 15.63
CA LEU A 44 -14.52 -8.28 15.97
C LEU A 44 -14.70 -9.78 16.22
N GLY A 45 -14.92 -10.52 15.14
CA GLY A 45 -15.23 -11.93 15.16
C GLY A 45 -14.10 -12.81 14.62
N PRO A 46 -14.35 -14.13 14.58
CA PRO A 46 -13.41 -15.09 13.99
C PRO A 46 -13.19 -14.84 12.49
N ASP A 47 -14.16 -14.25 11.80
CA ASP A 47 -14.07 -13.95 10.36
C ASP A 47 -13.13 -12.76 10.09
N GLU A 48 -13.19 -11.71 10.90
CA GLU A 48 -12.22 -10.60 10.86
C GLU A 48 -10.81 -11.06 11.23
N GLY A 49 -10.69 -11.94 12.24
CA GLY A 49 -9.40 -12.52 12.62
C GLY A 49 -8.75 -13.32 11.49
N ARG A 50 -9.53 -14.09 10.73
CA ARG A 50 -9.05 -14.81 9.53
C ARG A 50 -8.60 -13.85 8.44
N LEU A 51 -9.39 -12.79 8.20
CA LEU A 51 -9.07 -11.78 7.19
C LEU A 51 -7.80 -11.00 7.55
N TYR A 52 -7.64 -10.69 8.84
CA TYR A 52 -6.44 -10.06 9.40
C TYR A 52 -5.20 -10.91 9.15
N ILE A 53 -5.23 -12.19 9.53
CA ILE A 53 -4.12 -13.13 9.30
C ILE A 53 -3.82 -13.24 7.80
N ALA A 54 -4.87 -13.30 6.97
CA ALA A 54 -4.70 -13.36 5.53
C ALA A 54 -3.96 -12.14 4.96
N HIS A 55 -4.31 -10.93 5.42
CA HIS A 55 -3.63 -9.71 5.01
C HIS A 55 -2.20 -9.62 5.55
N VAL A 56 -1.94 -10.03 6.80
CA VAL A 56 -0.57 -10.08 7.33
C VAL A 56 0.30 -11.00 6.49
N MET A 57 -0.18 -12.19 6.12
CA MET A 57 0.54 -13.09 5.22
C MET A 57 0.74 -12.47 3.83
N PHE A 58 -0.28 -11.83 3.27
CA PHE A 58 -0.18 -11.14 1.99
C PHE A 58 0.87 -10.02 2.01
N TYR A 59 0.84 -9.14 3.01
CA TYR A 59 1.83 -8.09 3.17
C TYR A 59 3.23 -8.64 3.42
N PHE A 60 3.36 -9.76 4.14
CA PHE A 60 4.65 -10.42 4.32
C PHE A 60 5.22 -10.92 2.98
N VAL A 61 4.41 -11.52 2.12
CA VAL A 61 4.83 -11.94 0.77
C VAL A 61 5.20 -10.73 -0.09
N LEU A 62 4.39 -9.67 -0.09
CA LEU A 62 4.69 -8.44 -0.81
C LEU A 62 5.96 -7.76 -0.29
N PHE A 63 6.19 -7.79 1.03
CA PHE A 63 7.41 -7.26 1.64
C PHE A 63 8.64 -8.03 1.16
N LEU A 64 8.62 -9.37 1.18
CA LEU A 64 9.74 -10.18 0.67
C LEU A 64 9.99 -9.93 -0.81
N LEU A 65 8.93 -9.88 -1.62
CA LEU A 65 9.04 -9.60 -3.06
C LEU A 65 9.58 -8.19 -3.31
N GLY A 66 9.06 -7.20 -2.59
CA GLY A 66 9.50 -5.81 -2.68
C GLY A 66 10.95 -5.63 -2.23
N LEU A 67 11.37 -6.33 -1.17
CA LEU A 67 12.76 -6.35 -0.71
C LEU A 67 13.69 -6.90 -1.79
N ILE A 68 13.36 -8.07 -2.35
CA ILE A 68 14.14 -8.69 -3.42
C ILE A 68 14.21 -7.77 -4.64
N ALA A 69 13.07 -7.24 -5.09
CA ALA A 69 13.01 -6.34 -6.24
C ALA A 69 13.81 -5.05 -6.02
N THR A 70 13.71 -4.46 -4.82
CA THR A 70 14.45 -3.25 -4.47
C THR A 70 15.95 -3.52 -4.43
N VAL A 71 16.40 -4.62 -3.83
CA VAL A 71 17.82 -5.01 -3.82
C VAL A 71 18.33 -5.22 -5.25
N LEU A 72 17.56 -5.88 -6.12
CA LEU A 72 17.93 -6.05 -7.52
C LEU A 72 18.06 -4.73 -8.26
N VAL A 73 17.11 -3.80 -8.07
CA VAL A 73 17.23 -2.46 -8.66
C VAL A 73 18.45 -1.73 -8.12
N SER A 74 18.69 -1.74 -6.80
CA SER A 74 19.85 -1.08 -6.21
C SER A 74 21.18 -1.59 -6.77
N ILE A 75 21.30 -2.91 -7.03
CA ILE A 75 22.50 -3.49 -7.67
C ILE A 75 22.68 -2.96 -9.10
N LEU A 76 21.59 -2.77 -9.84
CA LEU A 76 21.63 -2.26 -11.22
C LEU A 76 21.87 -0.75 -11.29
N THR A 77 21.36 0.01 -10.33
CA THR A 77 21.46 1.48 -10.32
C THR A 77 22.73 2.00 -9.65
N ALA A 78 23.28 1.28 -8.67
CA ALA A 78 24.49 1.71 -7.95
C ALA A 78 25.68 2.05 -8.87
N PRO A 79 26.02 1.26 -9.91
CA PRO A 79 27.11 1.60 -10.82
C PRO A 79 26.85 2.88 -11.62
N VAL A 80 25.60 3.08 -12.05
CA VAL A 80 25.18 4.28 -12.81
C VAL A 80 25.31 5.53 -11.94
N ILE A 81 24.86 5.44 -10.69
CA ILE A 81 24.99 6.54 -9.72
C ILE A 81 26.47 6.81 -9.42
N ALA A 82 27.30 5.77 -9.28
CA ALA A 82 28.74 5.91 -9.03
C ALA A 82 29.54 6.55 -10.17
N MET A 83 29.05 6.45 -11.42
CA MET A 83 29.66 7.16 -12.54
C MET A 83 29.24 8.62 -12.63
N LEU A 84 28.08 8.98 -12.06
CA LEU A 84 27.46 10.29 -12.23
C LEU A 84 27.65 11.20 -11.02
N VAL A 85 27.87 10.63 -9.84
CA VAL A 85 28.07 11.35 -8.59
C VAL A 85 29.55 11.28 -8.20
N PRO A 86 30.32 12.38 -8.36
CA PRO A 86 31.77 12.38 -8.16
C PRO A 86 32.22 12.16 -6.71
N ASP A 87 31.31 12.29 -5.73
CA ASP A 87 31.60 11.98 -4.32
C ASP A 87 30.35 11.42 -3.59
N ILE A 88 30.04 10.14 -3.82
CA ILE A 88 28.92 9.47 -3.15
C ILE A 88 29.10 9.47 -1.63
N GLY A 89 30.34 9.40 -1.13
CA GLY A 89 30.63 9.34 0.29
C GLY A 89 30.19 10.61 1.02
N ALA A 90 30.56 11.77 0.47
CA ALA A 90 30.16 13.06 1.03
C ALA A 90 28.64 13.31 0.95
N VAL A 91 28.00 12.87 -0.14
CA VAL A 91 26.55 13.03 -0.34
C VAL A 91 25.73 12.07 0.54
N ALA A 92 26.27 10.90 0.88
CA ALA A 92 25.58 9.94 1.74
C ALA A 92 25.46 10.40 3.20
N GLU A 93 26.39 11.23 3.67
CA GLU A 93 26.38 11.77 5.04
C GLU A 93 25.48 13.01 5.18
N ASP A 94 25.24 13.75 4.09
CA ASP A 94 24.37 14.92 4.06
C ASP A 94 23.03 14.59 3.39
N GLN A 95 22.01 14.36 4.22
CA GLN A 95 20.64 14.08 3.77
C GLN A 95 20.06 15.20 2.89
N ALA A 96 20.39 16.47 3.15
CA ALA A 96 19.88 17.60 2.37
C ALA A 96 20.55 17.65 0.98
N ALA A 97 21.86 17.43 0.92
CA ALA A 97 22.59 17.32 -0.35
C ALA A 97 22.10 16.12 -1.17
N PHE A 98 21.82 14.97 -0.53
CA PHE A 98 21.24 13.81 -1.21
C PHE A 98 19.86 14.10 -1.81
N GLN A 99 18.99 14.80 -1.07
CA GLN A 99 17.66 15.16 -1.56
C GLN A 99 17.71 16.12 -2.76
N GLN A 100 18.58 17.13 -2.72
CA GLN A 100 18.76 18.06 -3.84
C GLN A 100 19.30 17.33 -5.08
N LEU A 101 20.30 16.47 -4.88
CA LEU A 101 20.86 15.65 -5.96
C LEU A 101 19.82 14.69 -6.54
N ALA A 102 18.99 14.05 -5.70
CA ALA A 102 17.91 13.18 -6.15
C ALA A 102 16.85 13.95 -6.95
N GLU A 103 16.49 15.16 -6.52
CA GLU A 103 15.53 16.00 -7.24
C GLU A 103 16.08 16.44 -8.60
N GLU A 104 17.32 16.94 -8.66
CA GLU A 104 17.96 17.31 -9.92
C GLU A 104 18.13 16.10 -10.84
N PHE A 105 18.55 14.97 -10.28
CA PHE A 105 18.74 13.73 -11.01
C PHE A 105 17.43 13.23 -11.61
N SER A 106 16.30 13.34 -10.90
CA SER A 106 14.98 12.93 -11.38
C SER A 106 14.52 13.66 -12.66
N ARG A 107 15.07 14.86 -12.92
CA ARG A 107 14.78 15.65 -14.12
C ARG A 107 15.70 15.32 -15.31
N THR A 108 16.78 14.58 -15.08
CA THR A 108 17.70 14.17 -16.15
C THR A 108 17.13 12.98 -16.94
N PRO A 109 17.48 12.82 -18.24
CA PRO A 109 17.08 11.65 -19.02
C PRO A 109 17.47 10.32 -18.36
N THR A 110 18.63 10.28 -17.69
CA THR A 110 19.11 9.11 -16.94
C THR A 110 18.25 8.82 -15.72
N GLY A 111 17.89 9.84 -14.93
CA GLY A 111 17.01 9.67 -13.78
C GLY A 111 15.60 9.25 -14.17
N ILE A 112 15.07 9.76 -15.28
CA ILE A 112 13.80 9.29 -15.86
C ILE A 112 13.91 7.82 -16.28
N ALA A 113 14.99 7.43 -16.96
CA ALA A 113 15.21 6.04 -17.37
C ALA A 113 15.32 5.09 -16.16
N LEU A 114 16.01 5.49 -15.10
CA LEU A 114 16.08 4.73 -13.85
C LEU A 114 14.75 4.67 -13.10
N SER A 115 13.95 5.73 -13.16
CA SER A 115 12.59 5.74 -12.59
C SER A 115 11.67 4.77 -13.33
N ILE A 116 11.77 4.72 -14.67
CA ILE A 116 11.06 3.75 -15.51
C ILE A 116 11.54 2.32 -15.18
N LEU A 117 12.84 2.11 -14.98
CA LEU A 117 13.40 0.83 -14.56
C LEU A 117 12.82 0.40 -13.19
N PHE A 118 12.75 1.32 -12.23
CA PHE A 118 12.16 1.05 -10.92
C PHE A 118 10.68 0.68 -11.03
N LEU A 119 9.90 1.44 -11.81
CA LEU A 119 8.50 1.12 -12.09
C LEU A 119 8.36 -0.29 -12.70
N GLY A 120 9.22 -0.63 -13.66
CA GLY A 120 9.20 -1.90 -14.36
C GLY A 120 9.62 -3.09 -13.49
N LEU A 121 10.64 -2.93 -12.64
CA LEU A 121 11.23 -4.03 -11.89
C LEU A 121 10.66 -4.21 -10.48
N VAL A 122 10.06 -3.16 -9.91
CA VAL A 122 9.47 -3.19 -8.55
C VAL A 122 7.95 -3.10 -8.64
N SER A 123 7.43 -2.04 -9.26
CA SER A 123 5.99 -1.78 -9.24
C SER A 123 5.19 -2.81 -10.06
N LEU A 124 5.67 -3.21 -11.25
CA LEU A 124 4.97 -4.20 -12.08
C LEU A 124 4.89 -5.59 -11.42
N PRO A 125 5.97 -6.19 -10.87
CA PRO A 125 5.85 -7.47 -10.17
C PRO A 125 4.93 -7.42 -8.96
N LEU A 126 4.97 -6.33 -8.19
CA LEU A 126 4.05 -6.13 -7.06
C LEU A 126 2.60 -6.00 -7.51
N LEU A 127 2.34 -5.25 -8.59
CA LEU A 127 1.01 -5.12 -9.18
C LEU A 127 0.51 -6.46 -9.73
N TYR A 128 1.39 -7.22 -10.41
CA TYR A 128 1.07 -8.56 -10.90
C TYR A 128 0.71 -9.50 -9.76
N MET A 129 1.51 -9.54 -8.69
CA MET A 129 1.24 -10.34 -7.50
C MET A 129 -0.09 -9.93 -6.84
N SER A 130 -0.37 -8.62 -6.75
CA SER A 130 -1.60 -8.09 -6.18
C SER A 130 -2.83 -8.47 -7.01
N ALA A 131 -2.74 -8.39 -8.33
CA ALA A 131 -3.80 -8.82 -9.24
C ALA A 131 -4.08 -10.32 -9.14
N ARG A 132 -3.04 -11.14 -8.98
CA ARG A 132 -3.21 -12.59 -8.82
C ARG A 132 -3.95 -12.96 -7.54
N LEU A 133 -3.77 -12.17 -6.49
CA LEU A 133 -4.32 -12.40 -5.16
C LEU A 133 -5.56 -11.55 -4.85
N VAL A 134 -6.06 -10.72 -5.78
CA VAL A 134 -7.16 -9.77 -5.53
C VAL A 134 -8.44 -10.42 -4.96
N THR A 135 -8.64 -11.71 -5.21
CA THR A 135 -9.82 -12.48 -4.75
C THR A 135 -9.66 -13.09 -3.35
N PHE A 136 -8.46 -13.11 -2.76
CA PHE A 136 -8.22 -13.71 -1.44
C PHE A 136 -9.08 -13.11 -0.31
N PRO A 137 -9.32 -11.79 -0.24
CA PRO A 137 -10.10 -11.20 0.85
C PRO A 137 -11.53 -11.71 0.84
N ALA A 138 -12.17 -11.69 -0.34
CA ALA A 138 -13.52 -12.18 -0.54
C ALA A 138 -13.62 -13.70 -0.33
N ALA A 139 -12.66 -14.48 -0.84
CA ALA A 139 -12.64 -15.93 -0.65
C ALA A 139 -12.49 -16.33 0.82
N THR A 140 -11.60 -15.64 1.55
CA THR A 140 -11.35 -15.92 2.96
C THR A 140 -12.60 -15.71 3.80
N LEU A 141 -13.38 -14.68 3.47
CA LEU A 141 -14.61 -14.35 4.17
C LEU A 141 -15.78 -15.25 3.79
N ALA A 142 -15.97 -15.52 2.49
CA ALA A 142 -17.04 -16.36 1.98
C ALA A 142 -16.91 -17.81 2.47
N GLU A 143 -15.69 -18.34 2.46
CA GLU A 143 -15.41 -19.73 2.82
C GLU A 143 -15.06 -19.93 4.29
N LYS A 144 -14.98 -18.84 5.08
CA LYS A 144 -14.65 -18.89 6.51
C LYS A 144 -13.34 -19.64 6.80
N ARG A 145 -12.37 -19.57 5.88
CA ARG A 145 -11.04 -20.18 5.95
C ARG A 145 -10.03 -19.30 5.22
N VAL A 146 -8.82 -19.16 5.76
CA VAL A 146 -7.74 -18.41 5.09
C VAL A 146 -7.37 -19.10 3.77
N ARG A 147 -7.64 -18.42 2.65
CA ARG A 147 -7.38 -18.92 1.28
C ARG A 147 -6.62 -17.88 0.45
N ILE A 148 -5.30 -17.85 0.64
CA ILE A 148 -4.42 -16.95 -0.15
C ILE A 148 -3.87 -17.69 -1.36
N PHE A 149 -3.24 -18.85 -1.15
CA PHE A 149 -2.60 -19.58 -2.24
C PHE A 149 -3.59 -20.35 -3.12
N ASP A 150 -4.75 -20.74 -2.57
CA ASP A 150 -5.79 -21.44 -3.32
C ASP A 150 -6.38 -20.56 -4.43
N THR A 151 -6.56 -19.26 -4.15
CA THR A 151 -7.13 -18.30 -5.10
C THR A 151 -6.16 -17.89 -6.20
N TRP A 152 -4.87 -18.21 -6.05
CA TRP A 152 -3.85 -17.98 -7.06
C TRP A 152 -4.25 -18.61 -8.39
N ALA A 153 -4.75 -19.85 -8.39
CA ALA A 153 -5.11 -20.53 -9.63
C ALA A 153 -6.28 -19.85 -10.36
N TRP A 154 -7.16 -19.14 -9.65
CA TRP A 154 -8.44 -18.66 -10.18
C TRP A 154 -8.28 -17.52 -11.19
N THR A 155 -7.26 -16.68 -11.05
CA THR A 155 -7.00 -15.56 -11.97
C THR A 155 -6.10 -15.97 -13.16
N LYS A 156 -5.84 -17.27 -13.36
CA LYS A 156 -4.89 -17.75 -14.37
C LYS A 156 -5.44 -17.51 -15.78
N GLY A 157 -4.64 -16.93 -16.66
CA GLY A 157 -5.02 -16.60 -18.04
C GLY A 157 -5.56 -15.18 -18.21
N GLU A 158 -6.20 -14.60 -17.20
CA GLU A 158 -6.88 -13.30 -17.30
C GLU A 158 -6.18 -12.18 -16.50
N VAL A 159 -4.96 -12.41 -16.01
CA VAL A 159 -4.24 -11.51 -15.09
C VAL A 159 -4.14 -10.08 -15.63
N TRP A 160 -3.87 -9.91 -16.93
CA TRP A 160 -3.77 -8.58 -17.53
C TRP A 160 -5.10 -7.83 -17.56
N ARG A 161 -6.23 -8.53 -17.68
CA ARG A 161 -7.56 -7.91 -17.59
C ARG A 161 -7.88 -7.53 -16.15
N VAL A 162 -7.45 -8.34 -15.18
CA VAL A 162 -7.56 -8.01 -13.75
C VAL A 162 -6.73 -6.76 -13.43
N ILE A 163 -5.49 -6.69 -13.93
CA ILE A 163 -4.63 -5.50 -13.78
C ILE A 163 -5.31 -4.28 -14.39
N ALA A 164 -5.85 -4.39 -15.61
CA ALA A 164 -6.55 -3.28 -16.25
C ALA A 164 -7.77 -2.83 -15.42
N ALA A 165 -8.59 -3.78 -14.93
CA ALA A 165 -9.71 -3.47 -14.06
C ALA A 165 -9.26 -2.77 -12.76
N MET A 166 -8.20 -3.26 -12.11
CA MET A 166 -7.63 -2.61 -10.94
C MET A 166 -7.17 -1.19 -11.25
N ILE A 167 -6.49 -0.96 -12.37
CA ILE A 167 -6.03 0.38 -12.75
C ILE A 167 -7.24 1.30 -13.00
N PHE A 168 -8.21 0.88 -13.81
CA PHE A 168 -9.37 1.72 -14.12
C PHE A 168 -10.24 2.03 -12.88
N THR A 169 -10.34 1.09 -11.94
CA THR A 169 -11.12 1.28 -10.71
C THR A 169 -10.33 2.07 -9.66
N LEU A 170 -9.05 1.77 -9.45
CA LEU A 170 -8.28 2.26 -8.31
C LEU A 170 -7.41 3.48 -8.64
N ALA A 171 -6.96 3.69 -9.89
CA ALA A 171 -6.13 4.84 -10.25
C ALA A 171 -6.77 6.20 -9.93
N PRO A 172 -8.05 6.49 -10.25
CA PRO A 172 -8.65 7.77 -9.87
C PRO A 172 -8.76 7.92 -8.35
N LEU A 173 -8.94 6.82 -7.62
CA LEU A 173 -9.01 6.84 -6.16
C LEU A 173 -7.63 7.02 -5.52
N LEU A 174 -6.56 6.54 -6.15
CA LEU A 174 -5.20 6.84 -5.71
C LEU A 174 -4.88 8.32 -5.81
N VAL A 175 -5.37 9.02 -6.85
CA VAL A 175 -5.24 10.49 -6.95
C VAL A 175 -5.97 11.17 -5.80
N LEU A 176 -7.16 10.68 -5.44
CA LEU A 176 -7.91 11.19 -4.29
C LEU A 176 -7.14 10.96 -2.98
N THR A 177 -6.66 9.73 -2.71
CA THR A 177 -5.85 9.43 -1.52
C THR A 177 -4.60 10.31 -1.46
N ALA A 178 -3.90 10.49 -2.60
CA ALA A 178 -2.73 11.38 -2.68
C ALA A 178 -3.08 12.82 -2.35
N SER A 179 -4.22 13.33 -2.84
CA SER A 179 -4.71 14.68 -2.50
C SER A 179 -4.94 14.84 -0.99
N GLY A 180 -5.44 13.79 -0.33
CA GLY A 180 -5.60 13.74 1.13
C GLY A 180 -4.27 13.88 1.87
N VAL A 181 -3.22 13.21 1.38
CA VAL A 181 -1.86 13.34 1.90
C VAL A 181 -1.33 14.77 1.71
N PHE A 182 -1.52 15.39 0.54
CA PHE A 182 -1.11 16.78 0.31
C PHE A 182 -1.82 17.76 1.25
N ILE A 183 -3.14 17.61 1.42
CA ILE A 183 -3.94 18.46 2.32
C ILE A 183 -3.50 18.25 3.77
N ALA A 184 -3.33 17.00 4.21
CA ALA A 184 -2.87 16.68 5.55
C ALA A 184 -1.48 17.28 5.82
N SER A 185 -0.58 17.19 4.84
CA SER A 185 0.78 17.74 4.94
C SER A 185 0.75 19.26 5.04
N ALA A 186 -0.04 19.94 4.20
CA ALA A 186 -0.17 21.39 4.21
C ALA A 186 -0.76 21.92 5.54
N LEU A 187 -1.69 21.19 6.15
CA LEU A 187 -2.35 21.62 7.39
C LEU A 187 -1.55 21.31 8.66
N THR A 188 -0.76 20.23 8.66
CA THR A 188 -0.07 19.75 9.86
C THR A 188 1.43 20.04 9.85
N GLY A 189 1.99 20.44 8.71
CA GLY A 189 3.43 20.63 8.50
C GLY A 189 4.21 19.32 8.41
N ILE A 190 3.55 18.15 8.41
CA ILE A 190 4.19 16.83 8.28
C ILE A 190 4.34 16.50 6.80
N THR A 191 5.57 16.34 6.30
CA THR A 191 5.83 15.97 4.91
C THR A 191 6.05 14.47 4.78
N MET A 192 5.19 13.79 4.01
CA MET A 192 5.34 12.35 3.69
C MET A 192 5.96 12.11 2.31
N PHE A 193 5.87 13.10 1.42
CA PHE A 193 6.54 13.11 0.13
C PHE A 193 7.66 14.17 0.15
N PRO A 194 8.91 13.80 -0.14
CA PRO A 194 10.01 14.76 -0.23
C PRO A 194 9.88 15.50 -1.57
N LEU A 195 8.91 16.39 -1.66
CA LEU A 195 8.86 17.43 -2.69
C LEU A 195 9.28 18.74 -2.01
N GLY A 196 10.60 18.92 -1.87
CA GLY A 196 11.23 20.21 -1.59
C GLY A 196 10.98 20.85 -0.21
N GLY A 197 10.68 20.08 0.83
CA GLY A 197 10.52 20.61 2.19
C GLY A 197 11.70 20.28 3.08
N ASN A 198 12.30 21.29 3.72
CA ASN A 198 13.38 21.16 4.69
C ASN A 198 13.08 20.02 5.68
N SER A 199 13.92 18.99 5.66
CA SER A 199 13.90 17.89 6.63
C SER A 199 14.51 18.33 7.96
N ASP A 200 14.15 19.52 8.43
CA ASP A 200 14.35 19.85 9.83
C ASP A 200 13.48 18.87 10.60
N ALA A 201 14.04 18.24 11.62
CA ALA A 201 13.31 17.36 12.52
C ALA A 201 12.25 18.18 13.25
N VAL A 202 11.12 18.44 12.57
CA VAL A 202 9.96 19.08 13.15
C VAL A 202 9.52 18.17 14.27
N THR A 203 9.56 18.68 15.50
CA THR A 203 8.99 17.99 16.65
C THR A 203 7.51 17.79 16.37
N ILE A 204 7.14 16.61 15.89
CA ILE A 204 5.76 16.28 15.57
C ILE A 204 4.98 16.25 16.88
N SER A 205 4.08 17.21 17.06
CA SER A 205 3.17 17.17 18.20
C SER A 205 2.23 15.95 18.05
N PRO A 206 1.86 15.25 19.13
CA PRO A 206 0.90 14.16 19.05
C PRO A 206 -0.43 14.58 18.39
N MET A 207 -0.85 15.83 18.59
CA MET A 207 -2.05 16.40 17.98
C MET A 207 -1.91 16.56 16.46
N SER A 208 -0.76 17.03 15.96
CA SER A 208 -0.54 17.17 14.51
C SER A 208 -0.45 15.80 13.83
N GLY A 209 0.17 14.81 14.47
CA GLY A 209 0.17 13.42 13.99
C GLY A 209 -1.23 12.80 13.94
N PHE A 210 -2.04 13.03 14.97
CA PHE A 210 -3.43 12.59 15.01
C PHE A 210 -4.29 13.22 13.91
N MET A 211 -4.21 14.54 13.74
CA MET A 211 -4.93 15.26 12.69
C MET A 211 -4.51 14.80 11.29
N TYR A 212 -3.21 14.57 11.09
CA TYR A 212 -2.69 14.02 9.84
C TYR A 212 -3.32 12.65 9.54
N GLY A 213 -3.33 11.75 10.53
CA GLY A 213 -3.93 10.43 10.41
C GLY A 213 -5.43 10.47 10.05
N ILE A 214 -6.21 11.36 10.68
CA ILE A 214 -7.64 11.53 10.36
C ILE A 214 -7.84 11.96 8.92
N ILE A 215 -7.11 13.00 8.48
CA ILE A 215 -7.29 13.56 7.13
C ILE A 215 -6.91 12.51 6.09
N VAL A 216 -5.76 11.85 6.24
CA VAL A 216 -5.34 10.79 5.31
C VAL A 216 -6.34 9.66 5.28
N SER A 217 -6.80 9.19 6.46
CA SER A 217 -7.75 8.08 6.55
C SER A 217 -9.09 8.41 5.88
N LEU A 218 -9.58 9.64 6.00
CA LEU A 218 -10.84 10.06 5.38
C LEU A 218 -10.79 9.95 3.85
N PHE A 219 -9.67 10.33 3.24
CA PHE A 219 -9.46 10.26 1.80
C PHE A 219 -9.17 8.83 1.31
N ASP A 220 -8.76 7.92 2.19
CA ASP A 220 -8.49 6.53 1.86
C ASP A 220 -9.74 5.63 1.91
N ILE A 221 -10.85 6.10 2.53
CA ILE A 221 -12.11 5.34 2.62
C ILE A 221 -12.60 4.90 1.23
N PRO A 222 -12.76 5.78 0.22
CA PRO A 222 -13.27 5.38 -1.10
C PRO A 222 -12.39 4.32 -1.78
N TYR A 223 -11.07 4.42 -1.60
CA TYR A 223 -10.10 3.47 -2.13
C TYR A 223 -10.33 2.06 -1.54
N ASN A 224 -10.43 1.95 -0.22
CA ASN A 224 -10.67 0.68 0.46
C ASN A 224 -12.04 0.08 0.12
N LEU A 225 -13.08 0.92 -0.01
CA LEU A 225 -14.41 0.49 -0.44
C LEU A 225 -14.39 -0.11 -1.85
N ALA A 226 -13.72 0.57 -2.79
CA ALA A 226 -13.61 0.10 -4.17
C ALA A 226 -12.77 -1.17 -4.28
N LEU A 227 -11.70 -1.29 -3.48
CA LEU A 227 -10.89 -2.51 -3.40
C LEU A 227 -11.72 -3.70 -2.88
N GLY A 228 -12.50 -3.51 -1.82
CA GLY A 228 -13.41 -4.53 -1.29
C GLY A 228 -14.47 -4.95 -2.32
N GLY A 229 -15.10 -3.98 -2.98
CA GLY A 229 -16.08 -4.23 -4.04
C GLY A 229 -15.50 -4.98 -5.24
N LEU A 230 -14.31 -4.57 -5.70
CA LEU A 230 -13.58 -5.23 -6.78
C LEU A 230 -13.20 -6.67 -6.40
N SER A 231 -12.71 -6.87 -5.18
CA SER A 231 -12.39 -8.21 -4.67
C SER A 231 -13.61 -9.14 -4.68
N ALA A 232 -14.76 -8.65 -4.22
CA ALA A 232 -16.02 -9.41 -4.23
C ALA A 232 -16.53 -9.69 -5.65
N PHE A 233 -16.42 -8.72 -6.57
CA PHE A 233 -16.78 -8.91 -7.98
C PHE A 233 -15.90 -9.97 -8.65
N MET A 234 -14.58 -9.87 -8.48
CA MET A 234 -13.62 -10.82 -9.05
C MET A 234 -13.78 -12.21 -8.44
N TYR A 235 -14.09 -12.31 -7.15
CA TYR A 235 -14.40 -13.58 -6.49
C TYR A 235 -15.61 -14.27 -7.14
N LYS A 236 -16.72 -13.54 -7.36
CA LYS A 236 -17.91 -14.11 -8.01
C LYS A 236 -17.65 -14.55 -9.46
N GLY A 237 -16.74 -13.85 -10.17
CA GLY A 237 -16.41 -14.17 -11.56
C GLY A 237 -15.40 -15.31 -11.74
N PHE A 238 -14.44 -15.47 -10.81
CA PHE A 238 -13.35 -16.43 -10.95
C PHE A 238 -13.45 -17.65 -10.02
N LYS A 239 -14.38 -17.69 -9.07
CA LYS A 239 -14.59 -18.89 -8.25
C LYS A 239 -14.96 -20.07 -9.19
N PRO A 240 -14.25 -21.21 -9.12
CA PRO A 240 -14.64 -22.42 -9.85
C PRO A 240 -16.09 -22.81 -9.53
N SER A 241 -16.84 -23.25 -10.54
CA SER A 241 -18.14 -23.87 -10.29
C SER A 241 -17.91 -25.15 -9.47
N ASP A 242 -18.68 -25.30 -8.40
CA ASP A 242 -18.69 -26.53 -7.63
C ASP A 242 -19.39 -27.60 -8.50
N ASP A 243 -18.61 -28.32 -9.32
CA ASP A 243 -19.04 -29.55 -10.04
C ASP A 243 -19.13 -30.75 -9.07
#